data_AF-A0AAC8YY70-F1
#
_entry.id   AF-A0AAC8YY70-F1
#
_cell.length_a   1.000
_cell.length_b   1.000
_cell.length_c   1.000
_cell.angle_alpha   90.00
_cell.angle_beta   90.00
_cell.angle_gamma   90.00
#
_symmetry.space_group_name_H-M   'P 1'
#
loop_
_entity.id
_entity.type
_entity.pdbx_description
1 polymer ?
#
loop_
_entity_poly.entity_id
_entity_poly.type
_entity_poly.pdbx_seq_one_letter_code
_entity_poly.pdbx_strand_id
1 'polypeptide(L)'
;MSKTRALIDTNVLIALEDPGRTDPVAAELCRRCQAGNVTLHIHPAMHDDFNRDRNAVRRLVSSSRMEKYPCLASIPLPPWEVLEERYGPARNDNDRVDIALLHALSLDAVDVLVTQDDGIHRRVRGSELDDRVMTIADAVAWLKAFQDTVDDDIALVGDVPAYAIDVEDPIFRSLEEDYPPFRDWWRNKCVAEHRDCWIIRGRDGHIDGLIVRKIEDGGEIGLDPSLRMLKLCTWKVATRAQGHKVGELLLRKSIWHAQLNGIGAVYLTTFPKQTMLIELLERYGFEIAGTNSGGELILLKQLPSARLDASPEPISAGLVRTRYPRFCIDAPVGLFAIPVQWHFHRQLFPEAARLVPMPLFNDESRDDRDAGRVPGNTIRKVYVCRSKIASLRAGDVIFFYQSKDEAALNSQSLTTVGVVENLRRAKDAQELIRFTAGRSVYSEQDLRAIAEESPGGVAVIDFLLIRHLDPPIGLAEMTRSGVLKAAPQSITRIDRARLDHILPSMNFGFAL
;
A
#
# COMPACT_ATOMS: atom_id res chain seq x y z
N MET A 1 -1.55 14.00 14.97
CA MET A 1 -1.39 14.58 13.62
C MET A 1 -1.57 16.08 13.68
N SER A 2 -0.62 16.84 13.15
CA SER A 2 -0.75 18.31 12.98
C SER A 2 -1.97 18.61 12.11
N LYS A 3 -2.76 19.64 12.45
CA LYS A 3 -3.95 20.04 11.71
C LYS A 3 -3.51 20.95 10.55
N THR A 4 -3.62 20.48 9.32
CA THR A 4 -3.30 21.31 8.14
C THR A 4 -4.33 22.43 7.97
N ARG A 5 -3.87 23.64 7.70
CA ARG A 5 -4.66 24.85 7.48
C ARG A 5 -4.50 25.28 6.03
N ALA A 6 -5.57 25.24 5.27
CA ALA A 6 -5.59 25.71 3.88
C ALA A 6 -6.41 27.01 3.81
N LEU A 7 -5.86 28.06 3.22
CA LEU A 7 -6.59 29.29 2.93
C LEU A 7 -7.27 29.16 1.58
N ILE A 8 -8.54 29.58 1.46
CA ILE A 8 -9.25 29.63 0.18
C ILE A 8 -9.52 31.07 -0.20
N ASP A 9 -9.46 31.37 -1.50
CA ASP A 9 -9.85 32.67 -2.04
C ASP A 9 -11.36 32.74 -2.32
N THR A 10 -11.80 33.92 -2.78
CA THR A 10 -13.21 34.20 -3.11
C THR A 10 -13.73 33.26 -4.20
N ASN A 11 -12.91 32.96 -5.21
CA ASN A 11 -13.29 32.12 -6.34
C ASN A 11 -13.50 30.66 -5.92
N VAL A 12 -12.61 30.12 -5.08
CA VAL A 12 -12.72 28.75 -4.55
C VAL A 12 -13.93 28.64 -3.61
N LEU A 13 -14.21 29.64 -2.78
CA LEU A 13 -15.41 29.67 -1.95
C LEU A 13 -16.69 29.63 -2.81
N ILE A 14 -16.74 30.41 -3.90
CA ILE A 14 -17.87 30.38 -4.83
C ILE A 14 -18.01 29.00 -5.48
N ALA A 15 -16.91 28.38 -5.90
CA ALA A 15 -16.91 27.06 -6.52
C ALA A 15 -17.40 25.95 -5.56
N LEU A 16 -17.01 26.02 -4.29
CA LEU A 16 -17.43 25.06 -3.25
C LEU A 16 -18.91 25.19 -2.90
N GLU A 17 -19.46 26.39 -3.00
CA GLU A 17 -20.82 26.72 -2.53
C GLU A 17 -21.79 27.01 -3.67
N ASP A 18 -21.45 26.72 -4.94
CA ASP A 18 -22.31 27.01 -6.09
C ASP A 18 -23.74 26.47 -5.85
N PRO A 19 -24.79 27.33 -5.85
CA PRO A 19 -26.17 26.89 -5.63
C PRO A 19 -26.73 26.02 -6.77
N GLY A 20 -26.04 25.94 -7.92
CA GLY A 20 -26.33 25.05 -9.02
C GLY A 20 -25.71 23.66 -8.84
N ARG A 21 -24.99 23.19 -9.87
CA ARG A 21 -24.28 21.91 -9.82
C ARG A 21 -22.86 22.17 -9.32
N THR A 22 -22.54 21.72 -8.11
CA THR A 22 -21.17 21.76 -7.60
C THR A 22 -20.23 21.00 -8.55
N ASP A 23 -19.11 21.64 -8.87
CA ASP A 23 -18.07 21.03 -9.68
C ASP A 23 -17.53 19.74 -8.98
N PRO A 24 -17.36 18.61 -9.70
CA PRO A 24 -16.88 17.37 -9.10
C PRO A 24 -15.52 17.49 -8.41
N VAL A 25 -14.62 18.34 -8.90
CA VAL A 25 -13.29 18.55 -8.32
C VAL A 25 -13.40 19.37 -7.02
N ALA A 26 -14.26 20.38 -6.99
CA ALA A 26 -14.57 21.14 -5.77
C ALA A 26 -15.23 20.26 -4.69
N ALA A 27 -16.17 19.39 -5.08
CA ALA A 27 -16.80 18.43 -4.17
C ALA A 27 -15.80 17.39 -3.61
N GLU A 28 -14.87 16.93 -4.45
CA GLU A 28 -13.77 16.06 -4.02
C GLU A 28 -12.85 16.76 -3.02
N LEU A 29 -12.46 18.01 -3.27
CA LEU A 29 -11.65 18.81 -2.35
C LEU A 29 -12.30 18.88 -0.97
N CYS A 30 -13.59 19.24 -0.90
CA CYS A 30 -14.31 19.34 0.36
C CYS A 30 -14.32 18.02 1.13
N ARG A 31 -14.63 16.91 0.46
CA ARG A 31 -14.65 15.57 1.06
C ARG A 31 -13.27 15.17 1.62
N ARG A 32 -12.20 15.44 0.87
CA ARG A 32 -10.81 15.13 1.23
C ARG A 32 -10.33 16.00 2.39
N CYS A 33 -10.67 17.28 2.41
CA CYS A 33 -10.32 18.15 3.52
C CYS A 33 -10.99 17.68 4.82
N GLN A 34 -12.27 17.32 4.76
CA GLN A 34 -13.01 16.75 5.90
C GLN A 34 -12.39 15.43 6.38
N ALA A 35 -12.03 14.53 5.46
CA ALA A 35 -11.43 13.24 5.80
C ALA A 35 -10.00 13.35 6.38
N GLY A 36 -9.18 14.26 5.86
CA GLY A 36 -7.76 14.39 6.22
C GLY A 36 -7.43 15.37 7.34
N ASN A 37 -8.43 15.82 8.12
CA ASN A 37 -8.26 16.85 9.16
C ASN A 37 -7.64 18.17 8.63
N VAL A 38 -7.95 18.54 7.38
CA VAL A 38 -7.54 19.81 6.77
C VAL A 38 -8.64 20.84 6.95
N THR A 39 -8.32 21.96 7.57
CA THR A 39 -9.29 23.04 7.83
C THR A 39 -9.17 24.12 6.77
N LEU A 40 -10.24 24.32 6.01
CA LEU A 40 -10.37 25.43 5.07
C LEU A 40 -10.66 26.73 5.84
N HIS A 41 -9.81 27.74 5.66
CA HIS A 41 -9.91 29.05 6.29
C HIS A 41 -10.21 30.12 5.24
N ILE A 42 -10.81 31.21 5.69
CA ILE A 42 -11.01 32.43 4.91
C ILE A 42 -10.23 33.59 5.51
N HIS A 43 -9.82 34.54 4.66
CA HIS A 43 -9.13 35.74 5.11
C HIS A 43 -10.14 36.87 5.38
N PRO A 44 -9.95 37.70 6.42
CA PRO A 44 -10.86 38.80 6.73
C PRO A 44 -11.01 39.79 5.56
N ALA A 45 -9.95 40.05 4.79
CA ALA A 45 -10.00 40.95 3.63
C ALA A 45 -10.99 40.52 2.53
N MET A 46 -11.38 39.23 2.48
CA MET A 46 -12.41 38.76 1.55
C MET A 46 -13.81 39.29 1.88
N HIS A 47 -14.08 39.67 3.14
CA HIS A 47 -15.36 40.27 3.52
C HIS A 47 -15.58 41.60 2.79
N ASP A 48 -14.51 42.34 2.52
CA ASP A 48 -14.58 43.61 1.80
C ASP A 48 -14.98 43.40 0.34
N ASP A 49 -14.57 42.30 -0.29
CA ASP A 49 -14.97 41.95 -1.66
C ASP A 49 -16.47 41.66 -1.77
N PHE A 50 -17.02 40.87 -0.85
CA PHE A 50 -18.45 40.57 -0.86
C PHE A 50 -19.31 41.78 -0.47
N ASN A 51 -18.82 42.63 0.44
CA ASN A 51 -19.50 43.88 0.81
C ASN A 51 -19.59 44.88 -0.35
N ARG A 52 -18.74 44.75 -1.37
CA ARG A 52 -18.77 45.56 -2.59
C ARG A 52 -19.76 45.04 -3.65
N ASP A 53 -20.35 43.84 -3.50
CA ASP A 53 -21.35 43.32 -4.45
C ASP A 53 -22.63 44.16 -4.40
N ARG A 54 -23.00 44.80 -5.51
CA ARG A 54 -24.17 45.67 -5.64
C ARG A 54 -25.51 44.95 -5.44
N ASN A 55 -25.55 43.61 -5.54
CA ASN A 55 -26.75 42.82 -5.34
C ASN A 55 -26.89 42.38 -3.87
N ALA A 56 -27.87 42.95 -3.17
CA ALA A 56 -28.14 42.69 -1.75
C ALA A 56 -28.41 41.19 -1.44
N VAL A 57 -29.02 40.45 -2.37
CA VAL A 57 -29.31 39.02 -2.20
C VAL A 57 -28.03 38.19 -2.31
N ARG A 58 -27.18 38.47 -3.31
CA ARG A 58 -25.89 37.76 -3.48
C ARG A 58 -24.94 38.03 -2.33
N ARG A 59 -24.94 39.27 -1.83
CA ARG A 59 -24.18 39.69 -0.64
C ARG A 59 -24.59 38.91 0.61
N LEU A 60 -25.90 38.82 0.89
CA LEU A 60 -26.42 38.07 2.04
C LEU A 60 -26.07 36.57 1.94
N VAL A 61 -26.23 35.99 0.76
CA VAL A 61 -25.94 34.56 0.51
C VAL A 61 -24.45 34.25 0.63
N SER A 62 -23.58 35.16 0.19
CA SER A 62 -22.13 34.95 0.26
C SER A 62 -21.61 35.14 1.68
N SER A 63 -22.13 36.12 2.42
CA SER A 63 -21.82 36.32 3.85
C SER A 63 -22.21 35.10 4.68
N SER A 64 -23.39 34.52 4.47
CA SER A 64 -23.81 33.33 5.22
C SER A 64 -23.01 32.07 4.87
N ARG A 65 -22.41 32.00 3.68
CA ARG A 65 -21.50 30.91 3.28
C ARG A 65 -20.15 31.04 3.95
N MET A 66 -19.62 32.26 4.09
CA MET A 66 -18.36 32.52 4.78
C MET A 66 -18.40 32.07 6.24
N GLU A 67 -19.54 32.24 6.93
CA GLU A 67 -19.71 31.81 8.32
C GLU A 67 -19.49 30.31 8.56
N LYS A 68 -19.51 29.48 7.50
CA LYS A 68 -19.19 28.04 7.60
C LYS A 68 -17.70 27.77 7.80
N TYR A 69 -16.84 28.73 7.49
CA TYR A 69 -15.39 28.57 7.47
C TYR A 69 -14.74 29.40 8.59
N PRO A 70 -13.77 28.85 9.33
CA PRO A 70 -12.97 29.63 10.27
C PRO A 70 -12.27 30.81 9.58
N CYS A 71 -12.51 32.02 10.08
CA CYS A 71 -11.82 33.21 9.60
C CYS A 71 -10.48 33.37 10.33
N LEU A 72 -9.43 33.71 9.59
CA LEU A 72 -8.15 34.10 10.21
C LEU A 72 -8.33 35.36 11.05
N ALA A 73 -7.52 35.49 12.11
CA ALA A 73 -7.40 36.76 12.82
C ALA A 73 -6.84 37.84 11.87
N SER A 74 -7.15 39.11 12.15
CA SER A 74 -6.61 40.22 11.37
C SER A 74 -5.08 40.21 11.42
N ILE A 75 -4.45 40.11 10.25
CA ILE A 75 -2.99 40.12 10.11
C ILE A 75 -2.53 41.56 9.84
N PRO A 76 -1.61 42.11 10.65
CA PRO A 76 -1.04 43.43 10.37
C PRO A 76 -0.29 43.43 9.04
N LEU A 77 -0.66 44.34 8.13
CA LEU A 77 0.03 44.49 6.86
C LEU A 77 1.22 45.44 7.00
N PRO A 78 2.41 45.08 6.51
CA PRO A 78 3.53 46.00 6.32
C PRO A 78 3.15 47.19 5.41
N PRO A 79 3.99 48.24 5.36
CA PRO A 79 3.84 49.30 4.36
C PRO A 79 3.72 48.71 2.95
N TRP A 80 2.86 49.31 2.13
CA TRP A 80 2.54 48.79 0.79
C TRP A 80 3.76 48.69 -0.11
N GLU A 81 4.76 49.55 0.08
CA GLU A 81 6.00 49.53 -0.70
C GLU A 81 6.74 48.20 -0.53
N VAL A 82 6.75 47.64 0.68
CA VAL A 82 7.39 46.36 1.01
C VAL A 82 6.60 45.19 0.41
N LEU A 83 5.27 45.29 0.44
CA LEU A 83 4.39 44.27 -0.12
C LEU A 83 4.43 44.24 -1.65
N GLU A 84 4.47 45.41 -2.29
CA GLU A 84 4.57 45.52 -3.75
C GLU A 84 5.95 45.11 -4.27
N GLU A 85 7.02 45.35 -3.51
CA GLU A 85 8.35 44.83 -3.84
C GLU A 85 8.37 43.29 -3.83
N ARG A 86 7.68 42.67 -2.87
CA ARG A 86 7.67 41.20 -2.71
C ARG A 86 6.69 40.48 -3.63
N TYR A 87 5.50 41.05 -3.88
CA TYR A 87 4.40 40.37 -4.57
C TYR A 87 3.94 41.08 -5.86
N GLY A 88 4.62 42.16 -6.24
CA GLY A 88 4.27 42.99 -7.39
C GLY A 88 3.22 44.06 -7.06
N PRO A 89 2.97 45.01 -8.00
CA PRO A 89 2.14 46.19 -7.75
C PRO A 89 0.66 45.84 -7.50
N ALA A 90 0.00 46.61 -6.63
CA ALA A 90 -1.43 46.53 -6.35
C ALA A 90 -2.19 47.61 -7.13
N ARG A 91 -2.83 47.24 -8.26
CA ARG A 91 -3.45 48.19 -9.18
C ARG A 91 -4.92 48.44 -8.90
N ASN A 92 -5.56 47.52 -8.19
CA ASN A 92 -6.96 47.59 -7.82
C ASN A 92 -7.17 46.97 -6.42
N ASP A 93 -8.38 47.08 -5.88
CA ASP A 93 -8.65 46.56 -4.55
C ASP A 93 -8.61 45.02 -4.47
N ASN A 94 -8.83 44.29 -5.57
CA ASN A 94 -8.71 42.83 -5.59
C ASN A 94 -7.22 42.42 -5.45
N ASP A 95 -6.31 43.12 -6.16
CA ASP A 95 -4.87 42.90 -6.01
C ASP A 95 -4.42 43.09 -4.55
N ARG A 96 -5.08 43.99 -3.81
CA ARG A 96 -4.78 44.21 -2.38
C ARG A 96 -5.20 43.02 -1.52
N VAL A 97 -6.32 42.38 -1.84
CA VAL A 97 -6.77 41.16 -1.18
C VAL A 97 -5.82 40.01 -1.52
N ASP A 98 -5.48 39.83 -2.79
CA ASP A 98 -4.53 38.79 -3.24
C ASP A 98 -3.19 38.88 -2.50
N ILE A 99 -2.63 40.10 -2.40
CA ILE A 99 -1.38 40.33 -1.68
C ILE A 99 -1.53 40.06 -0.18
N ALA A 100 -2.68 40.38 0.43
CA ALA A 100 -2.94 40.03 1.82
C ALA A 100 -3.02 38.50 2.03
N LEU A 101 -3.62 37.75 1.10
CA LEU A 101 -3.64 36.28 1.12
C LEU A 101 -2.22 35.71 1.03
N LEU A 102 -1.41 36.21 0.10
CA LEU A 102 -0.01 35.81 -0.07
C LEU A 102 0.85 36.17 1.16
N HIS A 103 0.58 37.31 1.77
CA HIS A 103 1.27 37.71 3.00
C HIS A 103 0.94 36.77 4.16
N ALA A 104 -0.34 36.40 4.32
CA ALA A 104 -0.77 35.42 5.33
C ALA A 104 -0.05 34.07 5.16
N LEU A 105 0.10 33.61 3.91
CA LEU A 105 0.85 32.40 3.58
C LEU A 105 2.34 32.53 3.96
N SER A 106 2.95 33.68 3.67
CA SER A 106 4.38 33.92 3.96
C SER A 106 4.74 33.99 5.44
N LEU A 107 3.73 34.17 6.31
CA LEU A 107 3.89 34.18 7.77
C LEU A 107 3.60 32.81 8.41
N ASP A 108 3.33 31.78 7.61
CA ASP A 108 2.95 30.43 8.07
C ASP A 108 1.67 30.43 8.96
N ALA A 109 0.82 31.45 8.79
CA ALA A 109 -0.51 31.48 9.39
C ALA A 109 -1.39 30.34 8.85
N VAL A 110 -1.11 29.95 7.61
CA VAL A 110 -1.70 28.82 6.88
C VAL A 110 -0.60 28.05 6.16
N ASP A 111 -0.83 26.77 5.90
CA ASP A 111 0.17 25.88 5.31
C ASP A 111 0.15 26.00 3.78
N VAL A 112 -1.04 26.11 3.17
CA VAL A 112 -1.25 26.26 1.72
C VAL A 112 -2.34 27.28 1.40
N LEU A 113 -2.29 27.89 0.21
CA LEU A 113 -3.34 28.74 -0.38
C LEU A 113 -3.94 28.02 -1.59
N VAL A 114 -5.25 27.82 -1.60
CA VAL A 114 -5.99 27.25 -2.73
C VAL A 114 -6.70 28.38 -3.48
N THR A 115 -6.36 28.58 -4.74
CA THR A 115 -6.90 29.63 -5.60
C THR A 115 -6.96 29.19 -7.06
N GLN A 116 -8.01 29.61 -7.76
CA GLN A 116 -8.15 29.44 -9.21
C GLN A 116 -7.75 30.70 -9.99
N ASP A 117 -7.14 31.69 -9.33
CA ASP A 117 -6.74 32.95 -9.96
C ASP A 117 -5.30 32.88 -10.51
N ASP A 118 -5.19 32.85 -11.84
CA ASP A 118 -3.90 32.89 -12.57
C ASP A 118 -3.06 34.13 -12.25
N GLY A 119 -3.66 35.21 -11.75
CA GLY A 119 -2.99 36.40 -11.23
C GLY A 119 -2.15 36.08 -10.00
N ILE A 120 -2.72 35.39 -9.01
CA ILE A 120 -2.01 35.00 -7.79
C ILE A 120 -0.87 34.05 -8.12
N HIS A 121 -1.12 33.03 -8.95
CA HIS A 121 -0.09 32.09 -9.43
C HIS A 121 1.07 32.80 -10.14
N ARG A 122 0.78 33.82 -10.95
CA ARG A 122 1.84 34.61 -11.62
C ARG A 122 2.67 35.44 -10.64
N ARG A 123 2.09 35.91 -9.53
CA ARG A 123 2.80 36.72 -8.53
C ARG A 123 3.81 35.91 -7.72
N VAL A 124 3.56 34.62 -7.51
CA VAL A 124 4.44 33.73 -6.72
C VAL A 124 5.39 32.89 -7.55
N ARG A 125 5.24 32.88 -8.89
CA ARG A 125 6.03 32.02 -9.78
C ARG A 125 7.53 32.23 -9.58
N GLY A 126 8.25 31.16 -9.26
CA GLY A 126 9.69 31.19 -9.01
C GLY A 126 10.11 31.79 -7.66
N SER A 127 9.14 32.04 -6.76
CA SER A 127 9.38 32.41 -5.36
C SER A 127 9.30 31.19 -4.44
N GLU A 128 9.67 31.35 -3.17
CA GLU A 128 9.52 30.33 -2.13
C GLU A 128 8.06 29.91 -1.84
N LEU A 129 7.08 30.71 -2.30
CA LEU A 129 5.66 30.45 -2.07
C LEU A 129 5.00 29.66 -3.21
N ASP A 130 5.68 29.48 -4.35
CA ASP A 130 5.13 28.87 -5.56
C ASP A 130 4.51 27.49 -5.25
N ASP A 131 5.27 26.63 -4.56
CA ASP A 131 4.84 25.28 -4.19
C ASP A 131 3.69 25.23 -3.15
N ARG A 132 3.36 26.36 -2.53
CA ARG A 132 2.33 26.48 -1.49
C ARG A 132 1.04 27.13 -2.01
N VAL A 133 1.02 27.61 -3.25
CA VAL A 133 -0.18 28.13 -3.92
C VAL A 133 -0.67 27.11 -4.94
N MET A 134 -1.87 26.57 -4.75
CA MET A 134 -2.39 25.44 -5.51
C MET A 134 -3.73 25.78 -6.17
N THR A 135 -4.00 25.21 -7.34
CA THR A 135 -5.37 25.16 -7.86
C THR A 135 -6.22 24.15 -7.07
N ILE A 136 -7.54 24.14 -7.26
CA ILE A 136 -8.40 23.09 -6.65
C ILE A 136 -7.95 21.70 -7.14
N ALA A 137 -7.59 21.57 -8.42
CA ALA A 137 -7.16 20.30 -8.99
C ALA A 137 -5.83 19.83 -8.38
N ASP A 138 -4.86 20.74 -8.22
CA ASP A 138 -3.57 20.43 -7.60
C ASP A 138 -3.72 20.10 -6.12
N ALA A 139 -4.56 20.84 -5.39
CA ALA A 139 -4.87 20.56 -4.00
C ALA A 139 -5.53 19.18 -3.84
N VAL A 140 -6.45 18.81 -4.73
CA VAL A 140 -7.04 17.45 -4.76
C VAL A 140 -5.97 16.39 -5.06
N ALA A 141 -5.10 16.61 -6.05
CA ALA A 141 -4.03 15.68 -6.38
C ALA A 141 -3.04 15.49 -5.22
N TRP A 142 -2.68 16.59 -4.55
CA TRP A 142 -1.84 16.60 -3.36
C TRP A 142 -2.49 15.85 -2.19
N LEU A 143 -3.78 16.10 -1.91
CA LEU A 143 -4.51 15.38 -0.86
C LEU A 143 -4.66 13.89 -1.18
N LYS A 144 -4.88 13.52 -2.45
CA LYS A 144 -4.90 12.12 -2.88
C LYS A 144 -3.56 11.44 -2.63
N ALA A 145 -2.46 12.06 -3.05
CA ALA A 145 -1.12 11.51 -2.82
C ALA A 145 -0.80 11.32 -1.33
N PHE A 146 -1.36 12.16 -0.46
CA PHE A 146 -1.16 12.07 0.99
C PHE A 146 -2.11 11.10 1.70
N GLN A 147 -3.37 11.04 1.28
CA GLN A 147 -4.45 10.32 1.97
C GLN A 147 -4.74 8.95 1.38
N ASP A 148 -4.60 8.79 0.06
CA ASP A 148 -4.89 7.52 -0.59
C ASP A 148 -3.81 6.52 -0.21
N THR A 149 -4.24 5.44 0.43
CA THR A 149 -3.37 4.29 0.62
C THR A 149 -3.14 3.61 -0.71
N VAL A 150 -1.90 3.31 -1.04
CA VAL A 150 -1.60 2.45 -2.18
C VAL A 150 -2.11 1.04 -1.86
N ASP A 151 -2.96 0.51 -2.74
CA ASP A 151 -3.49 -0.85 -2.64
C ASP A 151 -2.36 -1.86 -2.86
N ASP A 152 -2.38 -2.94 -2.09
CA ASP A 152 -1.45 -4.06 -2.19
C ASP A 152 -1.96 -5.18 -3.12
N ASP A 153 -3.12 -4.98 -3.74
CA ASP A 153 -3.68 -5.82 -4.80
C ASP A 153 -4.07 -7.25 -4.37
N ILE A 154 -4.13 -7.53 -3.07
CA ILE A 154 -4.58 -8.82 -2.53
C ILE A 154 -6.12 -8.86 -2.45
N ALA A 155 -6.77 -9.24 -3.55
CA ALA A 155 -8.23 -9.23 -3.70
C ALA A 155 -9.00 -10.11 -2.69
N LEU A 156 -8.41 -11.21 -2.21
CA LEU A 156 -9.08 -12.09 -1.23
C LEU A 156 -9.28 -11.42 0.15
N VAL A 157 -8.51 -10.36 0.42
CA VAL A 157 -8.59 -9.63 1.67
C VAL A 157 -9.45 -8.39 1.46
N GLY A 158 -10.71 -8.47 1.88
CA GLY A 158 -11.62 -7.34 1.87
C GLY A 158 -11.17 -6.27 2.87
N ASP A 159 -11.23 -5.02 2.45
CA ASP A 159 -11.00 -3.86 3.30
C ASP A 159 -12.34 -3.21 3.65
N VAL A 160 -12.73 -3.29 4.92
CA VAL A 160 -14.04 -2.82 5.37
C VAL A 160 -13.93 -2.09 6.70
N PRO A 161 -14.75 -1.06 6.93
CA PRO A 161 -14.82 -0.45 8.25
C PRO A 161 -15.47 -1.41 9.25
N ALA A 162 -15.06 -1.35 10.52
CA ALA A 162 -15.54 -2.26 11.57
C ALA A 162 -17.07 -2.29 11.71
N TYR A 163 -17.76 -1.17 11.50
CA TYR A 163 -19.22 -1.10 11.59
C TYR A 163 -19.95 -1.87 10.48
N ALA A 164 -19.27 -2.25 9.40
CA ALA A 164 -19.84 -3.04 8.31
C ALA A 164 -19.70 -4.55 8.53
N ILE A 165 -19.08 -4.98 9.63
CA ILE A 165 -18.90 -6.39 9.97
C ILE A 165 -20.05 -6.84 10.88
N ASP A 166 -20.66 -7.97 10.52
CA ASP A 166 -21.67 -8.62 11.35
C ASP A 166 -21.04 -9.19 12.63
N VAL A 167 -21.45 -8.64 13.77
CA VAL A 167 -20.98 -9.04 15.10
C VAL A 167 -21.50 -10.41 15.54
N GLU A 168 -22.49 -10.96 14.85
CA GLU A 168 -22.98 -12.32 15.08
C GLU A 168 -22.19 -13.40 14.32
N ASP A 169 -21.18 -13.00 13.52
CA ASP A 169 -20.28 -13.96 12.87
C ASP A 169 -19.56 -14.84 13.91
N PRO A 170 -19.43 -16.16 13.67
CA PRO A 170 -18.79 -17.08 14.62
C PRO A 170 -17.38 -16.68 15.08
N ILE A 171 -16.63 -15.87 14.30
CA ILE A 171 -15.30 -15.39 14.72
C ILE A 171 -15.35 -14.59 16.02
N PHE A 172 -16.43 -13.83 16.28
CA PHE A 172 -16.60 -13.00 17.47
C PHE A 172 -16.76 -13.82 18.75
N ARG A 173 -17.43 -14.99 18.68
CA ARG A 173 -17.55 -15.88 19.85
C ARG A 173 -16.18 -16.31 20.37
N SER A 174 -15.28 -16.68 19.46
CA SER A 174 -13.91 -17.08 19.81
C SER A 174 -13.02 -15.92 20.29
N LEU A 175 -13.39 -14.68 19.97
CA LEU A 175 -12.72 -13.47 20.47
C LEU A 175 -13.21 -13.10 21.87
N GLU A 176 -14.50 -13.28 22.15
CA GLU A 176 -15.10 -13.07 23.46
C GLU A 176 -14.52 -14.02 24.52
N GLU A 177 -14.23 -15.27 24.16
CA GLU A 177 -13.55 -16.23 25.04
C GLU A 177 -12.13 -15.77 25.44
N ASP A 178 -11.41 -15.13 24.51
CA ASP A 178 -10.04 -14.67 24.72
C ASP A 178 -9.97 -13.29 25.41
N TYR A 179 -10.99 -12.44 25.22
CA TYR A 179 -10.99 -11.03 25.63
C TYR A 179 -12.34 -10.54 26.23
N PRO A 180 -12.83 -11.02 27.39
CA PRO A 180 -14.05 -10.47 27.99
C PRO A 180 -13.82 -9.03 28.53
N PRO A 181 -14.64 -8.00 28.23
CA PRO A 181 -15.84 -7.96 27.38
C PRO A 181 -15.57 -7.42 25.94
N PHE A 182 -15.27 -8.32 24.99
CA PHE A 182 -14.83 -7.94 23.64
C PHE A 182 -15.86 -7.13 22.86
N ARG A 183 -17.16 -7.43 23.03
CA ARG A 183 -18.25 -6.69 22.34
C ARG A 183 -18.29 -5.22 22.71
N ASP A 184 -18.01 -4.89 23.97
CA ASP A 184 -17.98 -3.49 24.42
C ASP A 184 -16.77 -2.77 23.82
N TRP A 185 -15.62 -3.45 23.77
CA TRP A 185 -14.45 -2.91 23.06
C TRP A 185 -14.74 -2.70 21.57
N TRP A 186 -15.35 -3.67 20.89
CA TRP A 186 -15.72 -3.54 19.49
C TRP A 186 -16.63 -2.32 19.25
N ARG A 187 -17.67 -2.15 20.06
CA ARG A 187 -18.61 -1.02 19.95
C ARG A 187 -17.92 0.32 20.23
N ASN A 188 -17.20 0.42 21.35
CA ASN A 188 -16.68 1.68 21.86
C ASN A 188 -15.36 2.10 21.21
N LYS A 189 -14.63 1.17 20.60
CA LYS A 189 -13.34 1.43 19.94
C LYS A 189 -13.40 1.19 18.44
N CYS A 190 -13.81 0.02 17.99
CA CYS A 190 -13.78 -0.28 16.55
C CYS A 190 -14.87 0.47 15.78
N VAL A 191 -16.12 0.36 16.23
CA VAL A 191 -17.27 0.99 15.56
C VAL A 191 -17.24 2.50 15.78
N ALA A 192 -17.13 2.96 17.02
CA ALA A 192 -17.16 4.39 17.34
C ALA A 192 -15.99 5.19 16.73
N GLU A 193 -14.81 4.60 16.60
CA GLU A 193 -13.64 5.25 15.96
C GLU A 193 -13.50 4.89 14.47
N HIS A 194 -14.49 4.21 13.87
CA HIS A 194 -14.51 3.83 12.45
C HIS A 194 -13.24 3.09 12.00
N ARG A 195 -12.74 2.16 12.83
CA ARG A 195 -11.48 1.46 12.54
C ARG A 195 -11.62 0.56 11.32
N ASP A 196 -10.60 0.61 10.47
CA ASP A 196 -10.54 -0.27 9.30
C ASP A 196 -10.17 -1.69 9.69
N CYS A 197 -10.76 -2.63 8.97
CA CYS A 197 -10.56 -4.06 9.16
C CYS A 197 -10.20 -4.73 7.84
N TRP A 198 -9.24 -5.64 7.92
CA TRP A 198 -9.02 -6.62 6.85
C TRP A 198 -9.73 -7.91 7.19
N ILE A 199 -10.54 -8.39 6.25
CA ILE A 199 -11.30 -9.62 6.42
C ILE A 199 -11.07 -10.57 5.26
N ILE A 200 -10.99 -11.86 5.58
CA ILE A 200 -11.00 -12.94 4.60
C ILE A 200 -12.27 -13.74 4.85
N ARG A 201 -13.09 -13.91 3.82
CA ARG A 201 -14.30 -14.73 3.90
C ARG A 201 -14.05 -16.13 3.36
N GLY A 202 -14.58 -17.12 4.06
CA GLY A 202 -14.65 -18.50 3.59
C GLY A 202 -15.70 -18.66 2.50
N ARG A 203 -15.75 -19.86 1.90
CA ARG A 203 -16.76 -20.20 0.88
C ARG A 203 -18.18 -20.26 1.43
N ASP A 204 -18.32 -20.44 2.74
CA ASP A 204 -19.57 -20.41 3.49
C ASP A 204 -20.05 -18.98 3.79
N GLY A 205 -19.27 -17.95 3.43
CA GLY A 205 -19.57 -16.55 3.67
C GLY A 205 -19.11 -16.03 5.03
N HIS A 206 -18.66 -16.90 5.94
CA HIS A 206 -18.20 -16.51 7.28
C HIS A 206 -16.77 -15.98 7.27
N ILE A 207 -16.40 -15.20 8.29
CA ILE A 207 -15.08 -14.57 8.38
C ILE A 207 -14.02 -15.55 8.86
N ASP A 208 -13.14 -15.98 7.95
CA ASP A 208 -12.04 -16.91 8.21
C ASP A 208 -10.82 -16.23 8.82
N GLY A 209 -10.63 -14.93 8.56
CA GLY A 209 -9.56 -14.13 9.12
C GLY A 209 -9.99 -12.68 9.33
N LEU A 210 -9.59 -12.09 10.45
CA LEU A 210 -9.89 -10.72 10.84
C LEU A 210 -8.62 -10.04 11.38
N ILE A 211 -8.28 -8.89 10.81
CA ILE A 211 -7.38 -7.92 11.41
C ILE A 211 -8.14 -6.62 11.62
N VAL A 212 -8.15 -6.10 12.85
CA VAL A 212 -8.49 -4.70 13.13
C VAL A 212 -7.20 -3.92 13.15
N ARG A 213 -7.11 -2.83 12.39
CA ARG A 213 -5.88 -2.03 12.29
C ARG A 213 -6.11 -0.56 12.62
N LYS A 214 -5.03 0.12 12.98
CA LYS A 214 -4.96 1.57 13.01
C LYS A 214 -3.55 2.06 12.71
N ILE A 215 -3.46 3.29 12.21
CA ILE A 215 -2.21 4.03 12.09
C ILE A 215 -2.04 4.89 13.33
N GLU A 216 -0.84 4.90 13.88
CA GLU A 216 -0.45 5.74 15.01
C GLU A 216 1.03 6.08 14.95
N ASP A 217 1.49 6.89 15.90
CA ASP A 217 2.91 7.24 16.06
C ASP A 217 3.64 6.30 17.03
N GLY A 218 4.98 6.33 16.97
CA GLY A 218 5.84 5.48 17.79
C GLY A 218 5.81 5.79 19.29
N GLY A 219 5.29 6.94 19.70
CA GLY A 219 5.25 7.35 21.11
C GLY A 219 4.44 6.40 21.99
N GLU A 220 3.39 5.77 21.43
CA GLU A 220 2.52 4.81 22.13
C GLU A 220 3.25 3.60 22.71
N ILE A 221 4.39 3.21 22.13
CA ILE A 221 5.23 2.09 22.60
C ILE A 221 6.66 2.52 22.94
N GLY A 222 6.89 3.81 23.15
CA GLY A 222 8.21 4.34 23.55
C GLY A 222 9.26 4.39 22.43
N LEU A 223 8.82 4.39 21.18
CA LEU A 223 9.67 4.66 20.01
C LEU A 223 9.59 6.15 19.61
N ASP A 224 10.35 6.52 18.58
CA ASP A 224 10.34 7.86 18.00
C ASP A 224 8.90 8.28 17.60
N PRO A 225 8.33 9.36 18.15
CA PRO A 225 7.00 9.85 17.79
C PRO A 225 6.86 10.31 16.33
N SER A 226 7.96 10.50 15.59
CA SER A 226 7.92 10.74 14.15
C SER A 226 7.72 9.45 13.33
N LEU A 227 7.95 8.29 13.94
CA LEU A 227 7.79 7.00 13.29
C LEU A 227 6.31 6.67 13.12
N ARG A 228 5.85 6.61 11.88
CA ARG A 228 4.50 6.14 11.54
C ARG A 228 4.44 4.61 11.67
N MET A 229 3.47 4.12 12.42
CA MET A 229 3.32 2.70 12.76
C MET A 229 1.94 2.15 12.39
N LEU A 230 1.90 0.88 12.00
CA LEU A 230 0.69 0.10 11.81
C LEU A 230 0.49 -0.80 13.03
N LYS A 231 -0.51 -0.50 13.86
CA LYS A 231 -0.94 -1.37 14.96
C LYS A 231 -1.99 -2.34 14.46
N LEU A 232 -1.74 -3.64 14.62
CA LEU A 232 -2.75 -4.68 14.44
C LEU A 232 -3.42 -4.93 15.80
N CYS A 233 -4.50 -4.19 16.05
CA CYS A 233 -5.23 -4.16 17.32
C CYS A 233 -5.85 -5.51 17.69
N THR A 234 -6.28 -6.27 16.69
CA THR A 234 -6.84 -7.60 16.87
C THR A 234 -6.45 -8.42 15.67
N TRP A 235 -5.93 -9.62 15.92
CA TRP A 235 -5.63 -10.60 14.89
C TRP A 235 -6.30 -11.91 15.25
N LYS A 236 -7.23 -12.36 14.41
CA LYS A 236 -7.88 -13.67 14.61
C LYS A 236 -7.98 -14.43 13.30
N VAL A 237 -7.70 -15.73 13.40
CA VAL A 237 -7.97 -16.70 12.34
C VAL A 237 -8.97 -17.69 12.91
N ALA A 238 -10.07 -17.91 12.20
CA ALA A 238 -11.10 -18.85 12.63
C ALA A 238 -10.53 -20.28 12.65
N THR A 239 -10.95 -21.08 13.64
CA THR A 239 -10.49 -22.48 13.78
C THR A 239 -10.75 -23.31 12.52
N ARG A 240 -11.90 -23.10 11.86
CA ARG A 240 -12.27 -23.76 10.60
C ARG A 240 -11.36 -23.42 9.41
N ALA A 241 -10.62 -22.32 9.49
CA ALA A 241 -9.69 -21.86 8.47
C ALA A 241 -8.23 -22.27 8.74
N GLN A 242 -7.98 -22.98 9.84
CA GLN A 242 -6.66 -23.53 10.14
C GLN A 242 -6.22 -24.48 9.02
N GLY A 243 -4.94 -24.38 8.63
CA GLY A 243 -4.39 -25.14 7.51
C GLY A 243 -4.47 -24.45 6.15
N HIS A 244 -5.40 -23.49 5.94
CA HIS A 244 -5.53 -22.76 4.67
C HIS A 244 -4.56 -21.58 4.49
N LYS A 245 -3.61 -21.42 5.42
CA LYS A 245 -2.59 -20.36 5.42
C LYS A 245 -3.16 -18.93 5.44
N VAL A 246 -4.38 -18.77 5.96
CA VAL A 246 -5.04 -17.46 6.17
C VAL A 246 -4.18 -16.51 7.01
N GLY A 247 -3.54 -17.01 8.07
CA GLY A 247 -2.61 -16.18 8.86
C GLY A 247 -1.41 -15.67 8.05
N GLU A 248 -0.87 -16.49 7.14
CA GLU A 248 0.26 -16.06 6.28
C GLU A 248 -0.18 -15.01 5.27
N LEU A 249 -1.42 -15.12 4.76
CA LEU A 249 -2.03 -14.13 3.87
C LEU A 249 -2.26 -12.78 4.57
N LEU A 250 -2.81 -12.80 5.79
CA LEU A 250 -2.99 -11.61 6.61
C LEU A 250 -1.66 -10.94 6.97
N LEU A 251 -0.62 -11.74 7.23
CA LEU A 251 0.73 -11.22 7.45
C LEU A 251 1.30 -10.55 6.20
N ARG A 252 1.12 -11.18 5.03
CA ARG A 252 1.53 -10.61 3.75
C ARG A 252 0.84 -9.28 3.50
N LYS A 253 -0.49 -9.22 3.67
CA LYS A 253 -1.30 -7.99 3.57
C LYS A 253 -0.73 -6.90 4.47
N SER A 254 -0.53 -7.21 5.75
CA SER A 254 -0.05 -6.24 6.74
C SER A 254 1.32 -5.66 6.38
N ILE A 255 2.26 -6.52 6.00
CA ILE A 255 3.62 -6.11 5.64
C ILE A 255 3.63 -5.33 4.31
N TRP A 256 2.89 -5.79 3.31
CA TRP A 256 2.82 -5.11 2.01
C TRP A 256 2.19 -3.74 2.10
N HIS A 257 1.07 -3.64 2.82
CA HIS A 257 0.41 -2.38 3.09
C HIS A 257 1.34 -1.41 3.82
N ALA A 258 2.02 -1.87 4.86
CA ALA A 258 2.96 -1.03 5.59
C ALA A 258 4.08 -0.50 4.70
N GLN A 259 4.71 -1.38 3.92
CA GLN A 259 5.82 -1.01 3.05
C GLN A 259 5.40 -0.05 1.93
N LEU A 260 4.23 -0.26 1.31
CA LEU A 260 3.70 0.62 0.25
C LEU A 260 3.40 2.03 0.74
N ASN A 261 2.91 2.12 1.97
CA ASN A 261 2.42 3.37 2.54
C ASN A 261 3.47 4.09 3.39
N GLY A 262 4.76 3.71 3.25
CA GLY A 262 5.88 4.31 3.97
C GLY A 262 5.78 4.18 5.49
N ILE A 263 5.09 3.14 5.98
CA ILE A 263 4.92 2.88 7.41
C ILE A 263 6.17 2.16 7.91
N GLY A 264 6.89 2.79 8.84
CA GLY A 264 8.22 2.34 9.26
C GLY A 264 8.23 1.13 10.20
N ALA A 265 7.08 0.76 10.77
CA ALA A 265 6.95 -0.45 11.57
C ALA A 265 5.52 -1.01 11.65
N VAL A 266 5.42 -2.32 11.82
CA VAL A 266 4.18 -3.03 12.13
C VAL A 266 4.32 -3.67 13.50
N TYR A 267 3.29 -3.56 14.34
CA TYR A 267 3.32 -4.20 15.64
C TYR A 267 1.94 -4.66 16.09
N LEU A 268 1.93 -5.56 17.08
CA LEU A 268 0.72 -6.07 17.70
C LEU A 268 0.97 -6.48 19.15
N THR A 269 -0.12 -6.64 19.89
CA THR A 269 -0.09 -7.29 21.21
C THR A 269 -0.83 -8.63 21.16
N THR A 270 -0.29 -9.63 21.84
CA THR A 270 -0.95 -10.93 21.97
C THR A 270 -0.55 -11.63 23.26
N PHE A 271 -1.46 -12.41 23.83
CA PHE A 271 -1.14 -13.24 24.99
C PHE A 271 -0.11 -14.34 24.64
N PRO A 272 0.81 -14.69 25.58
CA PRO A 272 1.80 -15.76 25.38
C PRO A 272 1.20 -17.12 24.98
N LYS A 273 -0.07 -17.38 25.31
CA LYS A 273 -0.79 -18.61 24.94
C LYS A 273 -0.98 -18.78 23.42
N GLN A 274 -0.89 -17.69 22.65
CA GLN A 274 -1.08 -17.70 21.19
C GLN A 274 0.20 -18.12 20.45
N THR A 275 0.74 -19.30 20.78
CA THR A 275 2.05 -19.78 20.30
C THR A 275 2.16 -19.82 18.79
N MET A 276 1.13 -20.30 18.08
CA MET A 276 1.12 -20.39 16.63
C MET A 276 1.25 -19.02 15.93
N LEU A 277 0.62 -17.98 16.48
CA LEU A 277 0.71 -16.62 15.94
C LEU A 277 2.11 -16.05 16.19
N ILE A 278 2.64 -16.21 17.41
CA ILE A 278 3.98 -15.77 17.79
C ILE A 278 5.04 -16.41 16.88
N GLU A 279 5.01 -17.74 16.70
CA GLU A 279 5.95 -18.45 15.84
C GLU A 279 5.87 -18.03 14.36
N LEU A 280 4.67 -17.66 13.88
CA LEU A 280 4.50 -17.13 12.52
C LEU A 280 5.16 -15.76 12.40
N LEU A 281 4.97 -14.88 13.36
CA LEU A 281 5.50 -13.52 13.37
C LEU A 281 7.03 -13.53 13.50
N GLU A 282 7.58 -14.26 14.48
CA GLU A 282 9.03 -14.38 14.68
C GLU A 282 9.75 -14.92 13.45
N ARG A 283 9.13 -15.90 12.77
CA ARG A 283 9.66 -16.45 11.51
C ARG A 283 9.85 -15.39 10.43
N TYR A 284 9.04 -14.34 10.44
CA TYR A 284 9.12 -13.22 9.50
C TYR A 284 9.73 -11.95 10.14
N GLY A 285 10.50 -12.11 11.21
CA GLY A 285 11.33 -11.06 11.80
C GLY A 285 10.56 -10.07 12.67
N PHE A 286 9.46 -10.48 13.28
CA PHE A 286 8.93 -9.78 14.45
C PHE A 286 9.73 -10.17 15.69
N GLU A 287 10.05 -9.19 16.52
CA GLU A 287 10.79 -9.38 17.76
C GLU A 287 9.90 -8.99 18.95
N ILE A 288 10.08 -9.64 20.09
CA ILE A 288 9.38 -9.29 21.33
C ILE A 288 10.06 -8.03 21.89
N ALA A 289 9.38 -6.88 21.76
CA ALA A 289 9.86 -5.60 22.25
C ALA A 289 9.57 -5.36 23.75
N GLY A 290 8.65 -6.14 24.33
CA GLY A 290 8.30 -6.07 25.74
C GLY A 290 6.96 -6.73 26.05
N THR A 291 6.43 -6.44 27.23
CA THR A 291 5.12 -6.91 27.70
C THR A 291 4.32 -5.71 28.19
N ASN A 292 3.06 -5.62 27.80
CA ASN A 292 2.17 -4.57 28.30
C ASN A 292 1.70 -4.86 29.74
N SER A 293 1.06 -3.89 30.38
CA SER A 293 0.51 -4.04 31.75
C SER A 293 -0.54 -5.15 31.89
N GLY A 294 -1.16 -5.57 30.79
CA GLY A 294 -2.13 -6.66 30.72
C GLY A 294 -1.51 -8.05 30.53
N GLY A 295 -0.18 -8.17 30.48
CA GLY A 295 0.51 -9.44 30.30
C GLY A 295 0.58 -9.94 28.84
N GLU A 296 0.23 -9.11 27.86
CA GLU A 296 0.41 -9.42 26.45
C GLU A 296 1.82 -9.04 25.99
N LEU A 297 2.40 -9.88 25.14
CA LEU A 297 3.66 -9.61 24.47
C LEU A 297 3.46 -8.56 23.39
N ILE A 298 4.36 -7.60 23.29
CA ILE A 298 4.43 -6.62 22.22
C ILE A 298 5.39 -7.18 21.16
N LEU A 299 4.87 -7.58 20.00
CA LEU A 299 5.68 -8.03 18.87
C LEU A 299 5.80 -6.91 17.84
N LEU A 300 7.03 -6.57 17.48
CA LEU A 300 7.38 -5.45 16.62
C LEU A 300 8.22 -5.93 15.43
N LYS A 301 7.88 -5.45 14.23
CA LYS A 301 8.72 -5.58 13.04
C LYS A 301 8.99 -4.20 12.46
N GLN A 302 10.26 -3.84 12.36
CA GLN A 302 10.68 -2.64 11.65
C GLN A 302 10.73 -2.88 10.14
N LEU A 303 10.33 -1.87 9.38
CA LEU A 303 10.27 -1.86 7.92
C LEU A 303 10.96 -0.60 7.35
N PRO A 304 12.30 -0.51 7.41
CA PRO A 304 13.02 0.63 6.85
C PRO A 304 12.84 0.69 5.34
N SER A 305 12.71 1.88 4.77
CA SER A 305 12.65 2.06 3.31
C SER A 305 14.04 2.18 2.66
N ALA A 306 15.10 2.31 3.46
CA ALA A 306 16.47 2.43 2.98
C ALA A 306 16.94 1.18 2.21
N ARG A 307 18.00 1.33 1.42
CA ARG A 307 18.63 0.22 0.71
C ARG A 307 19.23 -0.79 1.68
N LEU A 308 19.22 -2.08 1.33
CA LEU A 308 19.98 -3.10 2.07
C LEU A 308 21.40 -3.21 1.51
N ASP A 309 22.38 -3.13 2.39
CA ASP A 309 23.78 -3.36 2.01
C ASP A 309 24.01 -4.80 1.55
N ALA A 310 24.89 -4.94 0.57
CA ALA A 310 25.36 -6.24 0.12
C ALA A 310 26.07 -6.99 1.26
N SER A 311 25.67 -8.25 1.48
CA SER A 311 26.37 -9.12 2.42
C SER A 311 27.57 -9.77 1.72
N PRO A 312 28.80 -9.67 2.27
CA PRO A 312 29.94 -10.42 1.76
C PRO A 312 29.81 -11.92 2.10
N GLU A 313 29.04 -12.26 3.12
CA GLU A 313 28.81 -13.64 3.57
C GLU A 313 27.57 -14.27 2.90
N PRO A 314 27.56 -15.61 2.72
CA PRO A 314 26.40 -16.32 2.21
C PRO A 314 25.15 -16.04 3.05
N ILE A 315 24.09 -15.60 2.39
CA ILE A 315 22.80 -15.32 3.04
C ILE A 315 22.15 -16.66 3.42
N SER A 316 21.67 -16.77 4.65
CA SER A 316 20.91 -17.95 5.10
C SER A 316 19.42 -17.81 4.81
N ALA A 317 18.73 -18.94 4.68
CA ALA A 317 17.27 -18.99 4.57
C ALA A 317 16.54 -18.20 5.68
N GLY A 318 17.04 -18.29 6.92
CA GLY A 318 16.49 -17.56 8.06
C GLY A 318 16.63 -16.04 7.88
N LEU A 319 17.79 -15.59 7.42
CA LEU A 319 18.04 -14.16 7.17
C LEU A 319 17.16 -13.60 6.04
N VAL A 320 16.90 -14.38 4.99
CA VAL A 320 15.95 -14.00 3.93
C VAL A 320 14.55 -13.76 4.52
N ARG A 321 14.09 -14.65 5.42
CA ARG A 321 12.76 -14.53 6.02
C ARG A 321 12.64 -13.36 6.99
N THR A 322 13.62 -13.12 7.85
CA THR A 322 13.55 -12.00 8.81
C THR A 322 13.60 -10.64 8.10
N ARG A 323 14.28 -10.56 6.95
CA ARG A 323 14.33 -9.34 6.12
C ARG A 323 13.10 -9.12 5.24
N TYR A 324 12.20 -10.09 5.12
CA TYR A 324 10.99 -9.98 4.30
C TYR A 324 10.22 -8.66 4.58
N PRO A 325 9.80 -7.91 3.54
CA PRO A 325 9.87 -8.22 2.11
C PRO A 325 11.13 -7.68 1.43
N ARG A 326 12.06 -7.10 2.19
CA ARG A 326 13.25 -6.42 1.66
C ARG A 326 14.32 -7.42 1.25
N PHE A 327 15.03 -7.09 0.19
CA PHE A 327 16.14 -7.88 -0.33
C PHE A 327 17.20 -6.97 -0.97
N CYS A 328 18.40 -7.51 -1.13
CA CYS A 328 19.48 -6.81 -1.83
C CYS A 328 19.53 -7.32 -3.26
N ILE A 329 19.71 -6.43 -4.23
CA ILE A 329 19.96 -6.81 -5.62
C ILE A 329 21.44 -6.83 -5.95
N ASP A 330 22.33 -6.21 -5.17
CA ASP A 330 23.75 -6.04 -5.49
C ASP A 330 24.54 -7.34 -5.52
N ALA A 331 25.71 -7.31 -6.18
CA ALA A 331 26.62 -8.45 -6.17
C ALA A 331 26.98 -8.81 -4.71
N PRO A 332 27.05 -10.12 -4.36
CA PRO A 332 27.13 -11.28 -5.25
C PRO A 332 25.78 -11.91 -5.65
N VAL A 333 24.64 -11.28 -5.36
CA VAL A 333 23.29 -11.82 -5.64
C VAL A 333 23.11 -12.16 -7.11
N GLY A 334 22.60 -13.36 -7.39
CA GLY A 334 22.22 -13.82 -8.73
C GLY A 334 20.82 -13.38 -9.12
N LEU A 335 20.61 -13.14 -10.41
CA LEU A 335 19.34 -12.73 -10.99
C LEU A 335 18.90 -13.78 -12.02
N PHE A 336 17.65 -14.26 -11.94
CA PHE A 336 17.18 -15.33 -12.82
C PHE A 336 15.74 -15.12 -13.28
N ALA A 337 15.45 -15.40 -14.54
CA ALA A 337 14.09 -15.55 -15.06
C ALA A 337 13.64 -17.02 -14.98
N ILE A 338 12.44 -17.26 -14.47
CA ILE A 338 11.84 -18.59 -14.32
C ILE A 338 10.53 -18.63 -15.13
N PRO A 339 10.41 -19.48 -16.18
CA PRO A 339 9.17 -19.62 -16.91
C PRO A 339 8.12 -20.41 -16.12
N VAL A 340 6.87 -19.93 -16.16
CA VAL A 340 5.70 -20.57 -15.56
C VAL A 340 4.58 -20.61 -16.59
N GLN A 341 3.94 -21.77 -16.74
CA GLN A 341 2.77 -21.90 -17.59
C GLN A 341 1.60 -21.12 -16.99
N TRP A 342 0.81 -20.45 -17.83
CA TRP A 342 -0.31 -19.59 -17.39
C TRP A 342 -1.21 -20.23 -16.32
N HIS A 343 -1.64 -21.48 -16.54
CA HIS A 343 -2.55 -22.15 -15.61
C HIS A 343 -1.96 -22.41 -14.22
N PHE A 344 -0.63 -22.54 -14.09
CA PHE A 344 0.09 -22.61 -12.82
C PHE A 344 0.41 -21.23 -12.27
N HIS A 345 0.71 -20.27 -13.15
CA HIS A 345 1.00 -18.89 -12.79
C HIS A 345 -0.18 -18.27 -12.04
N ARG A 346 -1.40 -18.39 -12.55
CA ARG A 346 -2.62 -17.89 -11.88
C ARG A 346 -2.94 -18.56 -10.54
N GLN A 347 -2.46 -19.78 -10.30
CA GLN A 347 -2.59 -20.45 -9.01
C GLN A 347 -1.52 -19.99 -8.01
N LEU A 348 -0.31 -19.68 -8.51
CA LEU A 348 0.82 -19.26 -7.69
C LEU A 348 0.76 -17.77 -7.35
N PHE A 349 0.24 -16.96 -8.27
CA PHE A 349 0.19 -15.50 -8.24
C PHE A 349 -1.18 -14.98 -8.74
N PRO A 350 -2.29 -15.33 -8.07
CA PRO A 350 -3.62 -14.89 -8.49
C PRO A 350 -3.72 -13.36 -8.63
N GLU A 351 -2.98 -12.60 -7.81
CA GLU A 351 -2.98 -11.14 -7.82
C GLU A 351 -2.39 -10.53 -9.11
N ALA A 352 -1.48 -11.25 -9.77
CA ALA A 352 -0.87 -10.85 -11.04
C ALA A 352 -1.60 -11.42 -12.27
N ALA A 353 -2.56 -12.34 -12.06
CA ALA A 353 -3.26 -13.00 -13.14
C ALA A 353 -4.35 -12.08 -13.71
N ARG A 354 -4.03 -11.43 -14.84
CA ARG A 354 -4.97 -10.57 -15.56
C ARG A 354 -5.45 -11.23 -16.86
N LEU A 355 -6.76 -11.30 -17.06
CA LEU A 355 -7.47 -11.72 -18.27
C LEU A 355 -7.68 -10.55 -19.23
N VAL A 356 -7.69 -10.85 -20.52
CA VAL A 356 -8.12 -9.90 -21.55
C VAL A 356 -9.60 -9.55 -21.30
N PRO A 357 -9.96 -8.27 -21.14
CA PRO A 357 -11.35 -7.86 -20.92
C PRO A 357 -12.25 -8.30 -22.07
N MET A 358 -13.42 -8.88 -21.75
CA MET A 358 -14.43 -9.16 -22.77
C MET A 358 -15.28 -7.91 -23.01
N PRO A 359 -15.58 -7.51 -24.27
CA PRO A 359 -16.26 -6.24 -24.58
C PRO A 359 -17.63 -6.00 -23.92
N LEU A 360 -18.25 -7.03 -23.35
CA LEU A 360 -19.60 -7.00 -22.77
C LEU A 360 -19.63 -7.07 -21.23
N PHE A 361 -18.48 -7.24 -20.58
CA PHE A 361 -18.37 -7.28 -19.11
C PHE A 361 -17.41 -6.17 -18.66
N ASN A 362 -17.86 -5.34 -17.70
CA ASN A 362 -17.05 -4.25 -17.14
C ASN A 362 -15.67 -4.75 -16.65
N ASP A 363 -14.67 -3.89 -16.84
CA ASP A 363 -13.27 -3.73 -16.37
C ASP A 363 -12.61 -4.69 -15.35
N GLU A 364 -13.18 -5.85 -15.03
CA GLU A 364 -12.59 -6.86 -14.16
C GLU A 364 -11.69 -7.76 -14.98
N SER A 365 -10.49 -7.25 -15.26
CA SER A 365 -9.43 -8.05 -15.85
C SER A 365 -8.83 -9.07 -14.86
N ARG A 366 -9.27 -9.21 -13.62
CA ARG A 366 -8.66 -10.18 -12.67
C ARG A 366 -9.20 -11.60 -12.83
N ASP A 367 -8.32 -12.61 -12.77
CA ASP A 367 -8.72 -14.03 -12.68
C ASP A 367 -8.74 -14.54 -11.23
N ASP A 368 -9.85 -14.31 -10.52
CA ASP A 368 -9.98 -14.75 -9.12
C ASP A 368 -10.42 -16.24 -8.98
N ARG A 369 -10.55 -17.00 -10.07
CA ARG A 369 -11.06 -18.39 -10.02
C ARG A 369 -10.20 -19.33 -9.18
N ASP A 370 -8.90 -19.07 -9.12
CA ASP A 370 -7.95 -19.83 -8.29
C ASP A 370 -7.55 -19.09 -6.99
N ALA A 371 -8.15 -17.92 -6.73
CA ALA A 371 -7.93 -17.18 -5.49
C ALA A 371 -8.43 -17.97 -4.26
N GLY A 372 -7.75 -17.80 -3.13
CA GLY A 372 -8.08 -18.52 -1.89
C GLY A 372 -7.58 -19.95 -1.80
N ARG A 373 -6.91 -20.48 -2.84
CA ARG A 373 -6.17 -21.74 -2.75
C ARG A 373 -4.88 -21.55 -1.94
N VAL A 374 -4.50 -22.56 -1.16
CA VAL A 374 -3.31 -22.52 -0.28
C VAL A 374 -2.04 -22.01 -0.98
N PRO A 375 -1.69 -22.42 -2.21
CA PRO A 375 -0.49 -21.94 -2.88
C PRO A 375 -0.49 -20.43 -3.13
N GLY A 376 -1.66 -19.82 -3.38
CA GLY A 376 -1.81 -18.38 -3.57
C GLY A 376 -1.62 -17.61 -2.26
N ASN A 377 -2.13 -18.14 -1.15
CA ASN A 377 -2.19 -17.47 0.16
C ASN A 377 -0.82 -17.31 0.86
N THR A 378 0.19 -18.12 0.50
CA THR A 378 1.47 -18.12 1.24
C THR A 378 2.43 -17.01 0.79
N ILE A 379 3.25 -16.54 1.72
CA ILE A 379 4.45 -15.73 1.46
C ILE A 379 5.54 -16.67 0.93
N ARG A 380 5.81 -17.76 1.66
CA ARG A 380 6.74 -18.80 1.21
C ARG A 380 6.05 -19.70 0.20
N LYS A 381 6.58 -19.73 -1.01
CA LYS A 381 6.07 -20.51 -2.14
C LYS A 381 7.09 -21.54 -2.59
N VAL A 382 6.61 -22.53 -3.34
CA VAL A 382 7.43 -23.64 -3.84
C VAL A 382 7.26 -23.75 -5.34
N TYR A 383 8.39 -23.73 -6.06
CA TYR A 383 8.45 -23.99 -7.48
C TYR A 383 9.16 -25.32 -7.74
N VAL A 384 8.51 -26.22 -8.49
CA VAL A 384 9.02 -27.54 -8.83
C VAL A 384 9.44 -27.55 -10.29
N CYS A 385 10.67 -27.99 -10.58
CA CYS A 385 11.15 -28.09 -11.96
C CYS A 385 12.16 -29.22 -12.18
N ARG A 386 12.31 -29.62 -13.44
CA ARG A 386 13.27 -30.64 -13.87
C ARG A 386 14.65 -30.07 -14.24
N SER A 387 14.83 -28.76 -14.08
CA SER A 387 16.09 -28.08 -14.40
C SER A 387 17.25 -28.71 -13.62
N LYS A 388 18.42 -28.85 -14.25
CA LYS A 388 19.66 -29.30 -13.59
C LYS A 388 20.42 -28.16 -12.88
N ILE A 389 19.78 -26.99 -12.72
CA ILE A 389 20.40 -25.85 -12.06
C ILE A 389 20.86 -26.22 -10.64
N ALA A 390 22.10 -25.84 -10.32
CA ALA A 390 22.71 -26.00 -9.00
C ALA A 390 23.27 -24.69 -8.46
N SER A 391 23.20 -23.60 -9.24
CA SER A 391 23.81 -22.31 -8.91
C SER A 391 22.94 -21.39 -8.07
N LEU A 392 21.65 -21.69 -7.89
CA LEU A 392 20.74 -20.86 -7.08
C LEU A 392 21.10 -20.97 -5.61
N ARG A 393 21.21 -19.81 -4.95
CA ARG A 393 21.54 -19.67 -3.54
C ARG A 393 20.46 -18.87 -2.83
N ALA A 394 20.38 -19.03 -1.51
CA ALA A 394 19.53 -18.18 -0.70
C ALA A 394 19.93 -16.70 -0.89
N GLY A 395 18.93 -15.83 -1.05
CA GLY A 395 19.11 -14.41 -1.38
C GLY A 395 19.10 -14.10 -2.87
N ASP A 396 19.25 -15.08 -3.77
CA ASP A 396 19.12 -14.85 -5.22
C ASP A 396 17.72 -14.36 -5.59
N VAL A 397 17.64 -13.46 -6.56
CA VAL A 397 16.39 -12.86 -7.02
C VAL A 397 15.88 -13.61 -8.25
N ILE A 398 14.62 -14.01 -8.20
CA ILE A 398 13.94 -14.72 -9.26
C ILE A 398 12.76 -13.91 -9.80
N PHE A 399 12.68 -13.84 -11.12
CA PHE A 399 11.66 -13.16 -11.88
C PHE A 399 10.81 -14.19 -12.59
N PHE A 400 9.52 -14.24 -12.31
CA PHE A 400 8.63 -15.19 -12.96
C PHE A 400 8.14 -14.63 -14.29
N TYR A 401 8.43 -15.39 -15.35
CA TYR A 401 7.98 -15.17 -16.71
C TYR A 401 6.73 -16.00 -16.97
N GLN A 402 5.62 -15.33 -17.29
CA GLN A 402 4.39 -15.99 -17.69
C GLN A 402 4.46 -16.44 -19.14
N SER A 403 4.14 -17.70 -19.42
CA SER A 403 4.12 -18.23 -20.79
C SER A 403 3.03 -17.59 -21.66
N LYS A 404 3.09 -17.86 -22.96
CA LYS A 404 2.03 -17.49 -23.90
C LYS A 404 0.71 -18.15 -23.52
N ASP A 405 -0.32 -17.35 -23.46
CA ASP A 405 -1.73 -17.73 -23.34
C ASP A 405 -2.61 -16.63 -23.96
N GLU A 406 -3.67 -16.98 -24.66
CA GLU A 406 -4.56 -16.02 -25.35
C GLU A 406 -5.55 -15.36 -24.39
N ALA A 407 -5.91 -16.04 -23.30
CA ALA A 407 -6.82 -15.49 -22.30
C ALA A 407 -6.13 -14.45 -21.41
N ALA A 408 -4.81 -14.46 -21.32
CA ALA A 408 -4.06 -13.59 -20.42
C ALA A 408 -3.74 -12.22 -21.04
N LEU A 409 -4.09 -11.14 -20.34
CA LEU A 409 -3.80 -9.76 -20.74
C LEU A 409 -2.29 -9.52 -20.83
N ASN A 410 -1.54 -9.99 -19.84
CA ASN A 410 -0.09 -9.82 -19.76
C ASN A 410 0.66 -11.05 -20.29
N SER A 411 0.18 -11.62 -21.39
CA SER A 411 0.78 -12.78 -22.03
C SER A 411 2.26 -12.53 -22.39
N GLN A 412 3.13 -13.52 -22.15
CA GLN A 412 4.55 -13.43 -22.47
C GLN A 412 5.27 -12.24 -21.79
N SER A 413 5.15 -12.13 -20.47
CA SER A 413 5.75 -11.04 -19.68
C SER A 413 6.42 -11.52 -18.39
N LEU A 414 7.34 -10.71 -17.86
CA LEU A 414 7.77 -10.82 -16.46
C LEU A 414 6.75 -10.12 -15.57
N THR A 415 6.24 -10.83 -14.56
CA THR A 415 5.14 -10.33 -13.73
C THR A 415 5.46 -10.29 -12.24
N THR A 416 6.36 -11.13 -11.75
CA THR A 416 6.47 -11.39 -10.30
C THR A 416 7.91 -11.56 -9.87
N VAL A 417 8.25 -11.01 -8.71
CA VAL A 417 9.57 -11.11 -8.09
C VAL A 417 9.49 -11.97 -6.83
N GLY A 418 10.44 -12.89 -6.71
CA GLY A 418 10.67 -13.67 -5.51
C GLY A 418 12.13 -13.67 -5.10
N VAL A 419 12.40 -14.06 -3.87
CA VAL A 419 13.77 -14.25 -3.35
C VAL A 419 13.92 -15.69 -2.92
N VAL A 420 14.97 -16.35 -3.42
CA VAL A 420 15.26 -17.74 -3.13
C VAL A 420 15.58 -17.89 -1.65
N GLU A 421 14.92 -18.85 -1.04
CA GLU A 421 15.18 -19.28 0.34
C GLU A 421 16.04 -20.55 0.34
N ASN A 422 15.72 -21.50 -0.53
CA ASN A 422 16.45 -22.76 -0.61
C ASN A 422 16.27 -23.44 -1.96
N LEU A 423 17.29 -24.18 -2.41
CA LEU A 423 17.22 -25.10 -3.54
C LEU A 423 17.48 -26.52 -3.04
N ARG A 424 16.49 -27.39 -3.19
CA ARG A 424 16.58 -28.81 -2.82
C ARG A 424 16.37 -29.68 -4.05
N ARG A 425 16.89 -30.91 -4.04
CA ARG A 425 16.61 -31.90 -5.09
C ARG A 425 16.00 -33.14 -4.46
N ALA A 426 14.76 -33.42 -4.82
CA ALA A 426 14.05 -34.62 -4.42
C ALA A 426 14.48 -35.78 -5.31
N LYS A 427 14.81 -36.91 -4.71
CA LYS A 427 15.21 -38.14 -5.42
C LYS A 427 14.03 -39.04 -5.74
N ASP A 428 12.97 -38.93 -4.97
CA ASP A 428 11.75 -39.73 -5.12
C ASP A 428 10.48 -38.90 -4.86
N ALA A 429 9.32 -39.51 -5.12
CA ALA A 429 8.03 -38.86 -4.93
C ALA A 429 7.76 -38.49 -3.47
N GLN A 430 8.22 -39.28 -2.49
CA GLN A 430 7.98 -38.99 -1.08
C GLN A 430 8.78 -37.77 -0.62
N GLU A 431 10.05 -37.65 -1.02
CA GLU A 431 10.85 -36.45 -0.82
C GLU A 431 10.20 -35.24 -1.47
N LEU A 432 9.72 -35.39 -2.71
CA LEU A 432 9.08 -34.30 -3.43
C LEU A 432 7.83 -33.79 -2.72
N ILE A 433 6.95 -34.70 -2.27
CA ILE A 433 5.74 -34.36 -1.49
C ILE A 433 6.11 -33.70 -0.17
N ARG A 434 7.11 -34.22 0.55
CA ARG A 434 7.61 -33.61 1.80
C ARG A 434 8.18 -32.22 1.56
N PHE A 435 8.90 -32.01 0.46
CA PHE A 435 9.53 -30.73 0.16
C PHE A 435 8.52 -29.67 -0.23
N THR A 436 7.45 -30.02 -0.95
CA THR A 436 6.39 -29.08 -1.31
C THR A 436 5.46 -28.75 -0.15
N ALA A 437 5.24 -29.68 0.78
CA ALA A 437 4.48 -29.47 2.02
C ALA A 437 3.15 -28.71 1.83
N GLY A 438 2.40 -29.06 0.77
CA GLY A 438 1.10 -28.46 0.43
C GLY A 438 1.16 -27.02 -0.12
N ARG A 439 2.35 -26.49 -0.43
CA ARG A 439 2.57 -25.14 -0.98
C ARG A 439 2.84 -25.12 -2.48
N SER A 440 2.75 -26.28 -3.12
CA SER A 440 2.91 -26.45 -4.57
C SER A 440 1.54 -26.33 -5.25
N VAL A 441 1.55 -25.86 -6.50
CA VAL A 441 0.39 -25.84 -7.39
C VAL A 441 0.00 -27.24 -7.90
N TYR A 442 0.95 -28.18 -7.89
CA TYR A 442 0.74 -29.57 -8.29
C TYR A 442 0.00 -30.36 -7.21
N SER A 443 -0.94 -31.22 -7.64
CA SER A 443 -1.57 -32.21 -6.76
C SER A 443 -0.57 -33.30 -6.37
N GLU A 444 -0.91 -34.11 -5.35
CA GLU A 444 -0.06 -35.24 -4.96
C GLU A 444 0.14 -36.24 -6.12
N GLN A 445 -0.90 -36.46 -6.93
CA GLN A 445 -0.83 -37.34 -8.11
C GLN A 445 0.13 -36.76 -9.16
N ASP A 446 0.05 -35.46 -9.43
CA ASP A 446 0.97 -34.78 -10.35
C ASP A 446 2.43 -34.88 -9.85
N LEU A 447 2.67 -34.69 -8.55
CA LEU A 447 4.01 -34.79 -7.97
C LEU A 447 4.59 -36.20 -8.10
N ARG A 448 3.77 -37.24 -7.92
CA ARG A 448 4.19 -38.63 -8.13
C ARG A 448 4.58 -38.89 -9.58
N ALA A 449 3.74 -38.48 -10.53
CA ALA A 449 4.03 -38.60 -11.96
C ALA A 449 5.31 -37.84 -12.35
N ILE A 450 5.49 -36.61 -11.85
CA ILE A 450 6.69 -35.81 -12.11
C ILE A 450 7.95 -36.54 -11.63
N ALA A 451 7.91 -37.15 -10.45
CA ALA A 451 9.04 -37.88 -9.89
C ALA A 451 9.36 -39.16 -10.69
N GLU A 452 8.35 -39.91 -11.12
CA GLU A 452 8.50 -41.11 -11.95
C GLU A 452 9.13 -40.79 -13.33
N GLU A 453 8.69 -39.70 -13.96
CA GLU A 453 9.24 -39.22 -15.23
C GLU A 453 10.65 -38.62 -15.12
N SER A 454 11.17 -38.41 -13.90
CA SER A 454 12.40 -37.67 -13.65
C SER A 454 13.42 -38.49 -12.84
N PRO A 455 14.02 -39.54 -13.43
CA PRO A 455 14.95 -40.43 -12.72
C PRO A 455 16.22 -39.73 -12.19
N GLY A 456 16.57 -38.56 -12.74
CA GLY A 456 17.67 -37.71 -12.24
C GLY A 456 17.32 -36.82 -11.04
N GLY A 457 16.14 -37.02 -10.44
CA GLY A 457 15.59 -36.20 -9.37
C GLY A 457 15.02 -34.86 -9.85
N VAL A 458 14.20 -34.25 -8.99
CA VAL A 458 13.42 -33.05 -9.28
C VAL A 458 13.89 -31.89 -8.40
N ALA A 459 14.16 -30.72 -8.98
CA ALA A 459 14.52 -29.54 -8.23
C ALA A 459 13.29 -28.89 -7.61
N VAL A 460 13.42 -28.49 -6.35
CA VAL A 460 12.42 -27.79 -5.55
C VAL A 460 13.03 -26.50 -5.04
N ILE A 461 12.50 -25.38 -5.51
CA ILE A 461 12.94 -24.03 -5.14
C ILE A 461 11.92 -23.49 -4.14
N ASP A 462 12.36 -23.29 -2.90
CA ASP A 462 11.63 -22.52 -1.92
C ASP A 462 11.98 -21.04 -2.10
N PHE A 463 10.98 -20.18 -2.15
CA PHE A 463 11.19 -18.74 -2.29
C PHE A 463 10.14 -17.95 -1.53
N LEU A 464 10.46 -16.71 -1.19
CA LEU A 464 9.48 -15.75 -0.67
C LEU A 464 8.94 -14.93 -1.84
N LEU A 465 7.62 -14.87 -1.98
CA LEU A 465 6.96 -13.93 -2.90
C LEU A 465 7.18 -12.51 -2.38
N ILE A 466 7.93 -11.69 -3.10
CA ILE A 466 8.17 -10.30 -2.69
C ILE A 466 7.03 -9.41 -3.12
N ARG A 467 6.80 -9.29 -4.44
CA ARG A 467 5.69 -8.53 -5.05
C ARG A 467 5.64 -8.77 -6.57
N HIS A 468 4.62 -8.22 -7.21
CA HIS A 468 4.43 -8.18 -8.66
C HIS A 468 5.05 -6.92 -9.29
N LEU A 469 5.53 -7.06 -10.51
CA LEU A 469 6.03 -5.95 -11.33
C LEU A 469 4.85 -5.14 -11.84
N ASP A 470 4.94 -3.82 -11.71
CA ASP A 470 3.93 -2.88 -12.20
C ASP A 470 4.61 -1.69 -12.89
N PRO A 471 4.51 -1.55 -14.23
CA PRO A 471 3.82 -2.49 -15.14
C PRO A 471 4.63 -3.79 -15.35
N PRO A 472 3.97 -4.92 -15.71
CA PRO A 472 4.65 -6.13 -16.18
C PRO A 472 5.48 -5.85 -17.45
N ILE A 473 6.61 -6.55 -17.61
CA ILE A 473 7.56 -6.29 -18.70
C ILE A 473 7.37 -7.32 -19.81
N GLY A 474 6.90 -6.89 -20.98
CA GLY A 474 6.60 -7.76 -22.11
C GLY A 474 7.84 -8.32 -22.83
N LEU A 475 7.70 -9.47 -23.50
CA LEU A 475 8.80 -10.13 -24.21
C LEU A 475 9.46 -9.23 -25.27
N ALA A 476 8.69 -8.43 -26.01
CA ALA A 476 9.24 -7.54 -27.01
C ALA A 476 10.20 -6.51 -26.40
N GLU A 477 9.82 -5.95 -25.25
CA GLU A 477 10.65 -5.02 -24.50
C GLU A 477 11.91 -5.69 -23.96
N MET A 478 11.77 -6.85 -23.32
CA MET A 478 12.91 -7.61 -22.79
C MET A 478 13.92 -8.02 -23.87
N THR A 479 13.42 -8.37 -25.07
CA THR A 479 14.27 -8.73 -26.21
C THR A 479 15.02 -7.51 -26.72
N ARG A 480 14.34 -6.37 -26.85
CA ARG A 480 14.91 -5.09 -27.30
C ARG A 480 15.97 -4.57 -26.33
N SER A 481 15.73 -4.68 -25.02
CA SER A 481 16.67 -4.25 -23.97
C SER A 481 17.80 -5.25 -23.68
N GLY A 482 17.67 -6.49 -24.17
CA GLY A 482 18.64 -7.55 -23.92
C GLY A 482 18.53 -8.18 -22.52
N VAL A 483 17.46 -7.89 -21.77
CA VAL A 483 17.14 -8.57 -20.50
C VAL A 483 16.98 -10.08 -20.72
N LEU A 484 16.30 -10.47 -21.80
CA LEU A 484 16.21 -11.85 -22.28
C LEU A 484 16.41 -11.87 -23.80
N LYS A 485 17.00 -12.95 -24.34
CA LYS A 485 17.20 -13.10 -25.79
C LYS A 485 15.92 -13.56 -26.52
N ALA A 486 15.07 -14.30 -25.83
CA ALA A 486 13.82 -14.89 -26.30
C ALA A 486 13.00 -15.35 -25.09
N ALA A 487 11.80 -15.88 -25.33
CA ALA A 487 10.98 -16.48 -24.29
C ALA A 487 11.75 -17.64 -23.59
N PRO A 488 11.98 -17.56 -22.27
CA PRO A 488 12.79 -18.54 -21.56
C PRO A 488 12.09 -19.90 -21.54
N GLN A 489 12.81 -20.95 -21.94
CA GLN A 489 12.32 -22.34 -21.87
C GLN A 489 12.76 -23.04 -20.57
N SER A 490 13.73 -22.46 -19.86
CA SER A 490 14.26 -22.93 -18.60
C SER A 490 14.72 -21.75 -17.75
N ILE A 491 15.16 -22.03 -16.53
CA ILE A 491 15.70 -21.00 -15.63
C ILE A 491 16.90 -20.34 -16.29
N THR A 492 16.79 -19.05 -16.57
CA THR A 492 17.75 -18.28 -17.37
C THR A 492 18.35 -17.18 -16.51
N ARG A 493 19.67 -17.02 -16.51
CA ARG A 493 20.32 -15.92 -15.77
C ARG A 493 20.07 -14.58 -16.46
N ILE A 494 19.71 -13.57 -15.69
CA ILE A 494 19.60 -12.18 -16.16
C ILE A 494 20.94 -11.49 -15.91
N ASP A 495 21.42 -10.77 -16.92
CA ASP A 495 22.62 -9.95 -16.79
C ASP A 495 22.32 -8.73 -15.93
N ARG A 496 23.14 -8.51 -14.90
CA ARG A 496 23.05 -7.38 -13.99
C ARG A 496 23.14 -6.04 -14.71
N ALA A 497 23.88 -5.98 -15.83
CA ALA A 497 23.97 -4.79 -16.66
C ALA A 497 22.64 -4.36 -17.30
N ARG A 498 21.57 -5.16 -17.15
CA ARG A 498 20.22 -4.90 -17.69
C ARG A 498 19.18 -4.59 -16.60
N LEU A 499 19.60 -4.43 -15.35
CA LEU A 499 18.68 -4.15 -14.23
C LEU A 499 17.93 -2.83 -14.38
N ASP A 500 18.55 -1.83 -15.00
CA ASP A 500 17.97 -0.52 -15.31
C ASP A 500 16.65 -0.62 -16.10
N HIS A 501 16.46 -1.69 -16.87
CA HIS A 501 15.23 -1.96 -17.59
C HIS A 501 14.15 -2.69 -16.77
N ILE A 502 14.47 -3.20 -15.57
CA ILE A 502 13.55 -3.95 -14.71
C ILE A 502 13.17 -3.11 -13.47
N LEU A 503 14.14 -2.39 -12.90
CA LEU A 503 13.96 -1.59 -11.67
C LEU A 503 12.78 -0.62 -11.72
N PRO A 504 12.46 0.07 -12.83
CA PRO A 504 11.32 0.98 -12.90
C PRO A 504 9.96 0.29 -12.63
N SER A 505 9.85 -1.02 -12.88
CA SER A 505 8.64 -1.80 -12.59
C SER A 505 8.62 -2.36 -11.16
N MET A 506 9.66 -2.13 -10.35
CA MET A 506 9.77 -2.63 -8.97
C MET A 506 9.28 -1.61 -7.94
N ASN A 507 8.01 -1.22 -8.03
CA ASN A 507 7.38 -0.24 -7.14
C ASN A 507 7.02 -0.85 -5.77
N PHE A 508 8.04 -1.28 -5.02
CA PHE A 508 7.87 -2.13 -3.83
C PHE A 508 7.76 -1.36 -2.51
N GLY A 509 7.95 -0.04 -2.53
CA GLY A 509 7.91 0.81 -1.33
C GLY A 509 9.20 0.78 -0.50
N PHE A 510 10.32 0.34 -1.09
CA PHE A 510 11.67 0.42 -0.49
C PHE A 510 12.73 0.53 -1.59
N ALA A 511 13.89 1.07 -1.23
CA ALA A 511 15.04 1.17 -2.12
C ALA A 511 15.75 -0.18 -2.30
N LEU A 512 16.20 -0.44 -3.54
CA LEU A 512 16.89 -1.67 -3.97
C LEU A 512 18.34 -1.43 -4.33
#